data_AF-A0A9P3AXM1-F1
#
_entry.id   AF-A0A9P3AXM1-F1
#
_cell.length_a   1.000
_cell.length_b   1.000
_cell.length_c   1.000
_cell.angle_alpha   90.00
_cell.angle_beta   90.00
_cell.angle_gamma   90.00
#
_symmetry.space_group_name_H-M   'P 1'
#
loop_
_entity.id
_entity.type
_entity.pdbx_description
1 polymer ?
#
loop_
_entity_poly.entity_id
_entity_poly.type
_entity_poly.pdbx_seq_one_letter_code
_entity_poly.pdbx_strand_id
1 'polypeptide(L)'
;MTARSSAIVLSNIEHFPGYTITRHLGLVQGSTVRAKHVGRDIMAGLKNIVGGELKGYTELLNESRQEAIDRMSEQARAVGANAVINVRFSTANIAAGAAEILAYGTAVVIARGEE
;
A
#
# COMPACT_ATOMS: atom_id res chain seq x y z
N MET A 1 7.26 -3.30 -29.88
CA MET A 1 7.89 -2.31 -28.98
C MET A 1 7.11 -2.33 -27.66
N THR A 2 7.46 -3.23 -26.76
CA THR A 2 6.77 -3.40 -25.47
C THR A 2 7.25 -2.30 -24.53
N ALA A 3 6.38 -1.35 -24.20
CA ALA A 3 6.68 -0.37 -23.16
C ALA A 3 7.00 -1.14 -21.88
N ARG A 4 8.20 -0.95 -21.32
CA ARG A 4 8.49 -1.41 -19.96
C ARG A 4 7.43 -0.76 -19.07
N SER A 5 6.57 -1.57 -18.44
CA SER A 5 5.67 -1.07 -17.40
C SER A 5 6.55 -0.52 -16.29
N SER A 6 6.79 0.78 -16.30
CA SER A 6 7.56 1.49 -15.29
C SER A 6 6.85 1.30 -13.95
N ALA A 7 7.60 0.93 -12.91
CA ALA A 7 7.08 0.87 -11.56
C ALA A 7 6.51 2.25 -11.17
N ILE A 8 5.34 2.26 -10.54
CA ILE A 8 4.78 3.51 -9.99
C ILE A 8 5.61 3.94 -8.79
N VAL A 9 5.95 5.22 -8.74
CA VAL A 9 6.68 5.82 -7.61
C VAL A 9 5.69 6.19 -6.51
N LEU A 10 5.96 5.80 -5.26
CA LEU A 10 5.11 6.09 -4.11
C LEU A 10 5.83 7.03 -3.15
N SER A 11 5.10 7.98 -2.57
CA SER A 11 5.61 8.87 -1.54
C SER A 11 4.56 9.20 -0.49
N ASN A 12 5.00 9.35 0.76
CA ASN A 12 4.15 9.80 1.85
C ASN A 12 4.15 11.34 2.02
N ILE A 13 4.89 12.09 1.20
CA ILE A 13 4.82 13.55 1.12
C ILE A 13 4.04 13.99 -0.13
N GLU A 14 3.68 15.27 -0.21
CA GLU A 14 2.78 15.83 -1.21
C GLU A 14 3.47 16.15 -2.55
N HIS A 15 4.79 16.00 -2.64
CA HIS A 15 5.56 16.25 -3.87
C HIS A 15 6.81 15.38 -3.92
N PHE A 16 7.48 15.34 -5.08
CA PHE A 16 8.78 14.70 -5.24
C PHE A 16 9.83 15.78 -5.50
N PRO A 17 10.84 15.96 -4.62
CA PRO A 17 11.92 16.91 -4.86
C PRO A 17 12.59 16.67 -6.23
N GLY A 18 12.77 17.74 -7.01
CA GLY A 18 13.32 17.66 -8.38
C GLY A 18 12.31 17.23 -9.45
N TYR A 19 11.03 17.10 -9.12
CA TYR A 19 9.95 16.78 -10.08
C TYR A 19 8.79 17.77 -9.96
N THR A 20 8.13 18.00 -11.09
CA THR A 20 6.90 18.78 -11.19
C THR A 20 5.71 17.86 -11.46
N ILE A 21 4.60 18.09 -10.76
CA ILE A 21 3.33 17.42 -11.04
C ILE A 21 2.72 18.06 -12.29
N THR A 22 2.61 17.30 -13.38
CA THR A 22 2.06 17.77 -14.65
C THR A 22 0.57 17.47 -14.79
N ARG A 23 0.08 16.43 -14.11
CA ARG A 23 -1.35 16.05 -14.10
C ARG A 23 -1.76 15.49 -12.75
N HIS A 24 -2.91 15.94 -12.25
CA HIS A 24 -3.61 15.35 -11.11
C HIS A 24 -4.70 14.38 -11.62
N LEU A 25 -4.68 13.14 -11.15
CA LEU A 25 -5.56 12.06 -11.64
C LEU A 25 -6.56 11.58 -10.59
N GLY A 26 -6.58 12.20 -9.41
CA GLY A 26 -7.56 11.92 -8.35
C GLY A 26 -7.10 10.90 -7.33
N LEU A 27 -8.04 10.53 -6.46
CA LEU A 27 -7.83 9.56 -5.39
C LEU A 27 -7.65 8.15 -5.97
N VAL A 28 -6.67 7.43 -5.43
CA VAL A 28 -6.50 5.98 -5.64
C VAL A 28 -6.36 5.28 -4.30
N GLN A 29 -6.78 4.02 -4.27
CA GLN A 29 -6.86 3.21 -3.07
C GLN A 29 -6.75 1.72 -3.39
N GLY A 30 -6.33 0.96 -2.39
CA GLY A 30 -6.35 -0.49 -2.40
C GLY A 30 -6.49 -0.98 -0.97
N SER A 31 -7.35 -1.96 -0.75
CA SER A 31 -7.52 -2.54 0.58
C SER A 31 -7.41 -4.05 0.56
N THR A 32 -7.15 -4.63 1.72
CA THR A 32 -7.20 -6.06 1.96
C THR A 32 -7.82 -6.35 3.31
N VAL A 33 -8.48 -7.50 3.43
CA VAL A 33 -9.19 -7.93 4.64
C VAL A 33 -8.56 -9.21 5.15
N ARG A 34 -8.28 -9.27 6.46
CA ARG A 34 -7.77 -10.46 7.13
C ARG A 34 -8.73 -10.95 8.19
N ALA A 35 -8.99 -12.26 8.19
CA ALA A 35 -9.86 -12.92 9.16
C ALA A 35 -9.06 -13.38 10.39
N LYS A 36 -9.72 -13.41 11.55
CA LYS A 36 -9.20 -13.86 12.85
C LYS A 36 -8.68 -15.30 12.81
N HIS A 37 -9.26 -16.14 11.96
CA HIS A 37 -8.83 -17.54 11.77
C HIS A 37 -7.40 -17.62 11.22
N VAL A 38 -7.02 -16.71 10.31
CA VAL A 38 -5.64 -16.58 9.81
C VAL A 38 -4.69 -16.21 10.97
N GLY A 39 -5.11 -15.33 11.87
CA GLY A 39 -4.34 -15.00 13.08
C GLY A 39 -4.23 -16.16 14.09
N ARG A 40 -5.26 -17.01 14.20
CA ARG A 40 -5.25 -18.19 15.07
C ARG A 40 -4.24 -19.23 14.58
N ASP A 41 -4.16 -19.47 13.28
CA ASP A 41 -3.21 -20.41 12.68
C ASP A 41 -1.76 -19.93 12.87
N ILE A 42 -1.53 -18.62 12.75
CA ILE A 42 -0.24 -17.99 13.07
C ILE A 42 0.12 -18.19 14.55
N MET A 43 -0.84 -17.99 15.46
CA MET A 43 -0.62 -18.16 16.90
C MET A 43 -0.29 -19.61 17.29
N ALA A 44 -0.85 -20.60 16.59
CA ALA A 44 -0.51 -22.01 16.77
C ALA A 44 0.94 -22.34 16.35
N GLY A 45 1.53 -21.57 15.44
CA GLY A 45 2.94 -21.66 15.04
C GLY A 45 3.93 -20.89 15.93
N LEU A 46 3.45 -19.93 16.73
CA LEU A 46 4.28 -19.06 17.58
C LEU A 46 4.61 -19.70 18.94
N LYS A 47 5.20 -20.90 18.95
CA LYS A 47 5.64 -21.58 20.18
C LYS A 47 6.80 -20.86 20.93
N ASN A 48 7.37 -19.80 20.36
CA ASN A 48 8.56 -19.11 20.88
C ASN A 48 8.27 -17.65 21.27
N ILE A 49 7.27 -17.42 22.13
CA ILE A 49 7.08 -16.11 22.77
C ILE A 49 8.06 -16.02 23.95
N VAL A 50 9.22 -15.41 23.72
CA VAL A 50 10.10 -14.94 24.79
C VAL A 50 10.51 -13.50 24.47
N GLY A 51 9.88 -12.54 25.16
CA GLY A 51 10.40 -11.18 25.37
C GLY A 51 10.42 -10.20 24.18
N GLY A 52 9.85 -10.53 23.02
CA GLY A 52 9.89 -9.66 21.83
C GLY A 52 8.83 -10.00 20.80
N GLU A 53 8.81 -9.24 19.71
CA GLU A 53 7.86 -9.23 18.59
C GLU A 53 7.14 -10.54 18.20
N LEU A 54 5.84 -10.44 17.88
CA LEU A 54 5.02 -11.53 17.33
C LEU A 54 5.30 -11.71 15.83
N LYS A 55 6.42 -12.35 15.47
CA LYS A 55 6.92 -12.45 14.09
C LYS A 55 5.88 -12.83 13.03
N GLY A 56 5.07 -13.85 13.28
CA GLY A 56 4.05 -14.27 12.31
C GLY A 56 2.95 -13.24 12.09
N TYR A 57 2.59 -12.45 13.11
CA TYR A 57 1.68 -11.32 12.95
C TYR A 57 2.35 -10.17 12.21
N THR A 58 3.65 -9.92 12.45
CA THR A 58 4.43 -8.95 11.67
C THR A 58 4.48 -9.33 10.19
N GLU A 59 4.76 -10.59 9.87
CA GLU A 59 4.78 -11.11 8.50
C GLU A 59 3.41 -10.92 7.83
N LEU A 60 2.32 -11.33 8.51
CA LEU A 60 0.96 -11.11 8.02
C LEU A 60 0.67 -9.63 7.74
N LEU A 61 1.07 -8.72 8.63
CA LEU A 61 0.86 -7.29 8.44
C LEU A 61 1.67 -6.73 7.27
N ASN A 62 2.88 -7.23 7.03
CA ASN A 62 3.71 -6.84 5.90
C ASN A 62 3.09 -7.30 4.58
N GLU A 63 2.68 -8.56 4.49
CA GLU A 63 1.99 -9.09 3.31
C GLU A 63 0.69 -8.34 3.03
N SER A 64 -0.07 -8.04 4.08
CA SER A 64 -1.34 -7.31 3.96
C SER A 64 -1.14 -5.87 3.49
N ARG A 65 -0.11 -5.17 3.98
CA ARG A 65 0.23 -3.84 3.46
C ARG A 65 0.69 -3.91 2.02
N GLN A 66 1.50 -4.90 1.65
CA GLN A 66 1.98 -5.05 0.28
C GLN A 66 0.81 -5.26 -0.68
N GLU A 67 -0.14 -6.12 -0.34
CA GLU A 67 -1.34 -6.34 -1.17
C GLU A 67 -2.19 -5.07 -1.33
N ALA A 68 -2.37 -4.29 -0.26
CA ALA A 68 -3.07 -3.01 -0.33
C ALA A 68 -2.33 -1.99 -1.22
N ILE A 69 -1.00 -1.91 -1.10
CA ILE A 69 -0.13 -1.07 -1.95
C ILE A 69 -0.24 -1.49 -3.41
N ASP A 70 -0.21 -2.78 -3.70
CA ASP A 70 -0.23 -3.31 -5.05
C ASP A 70 -1.56 -2.97 -5.75
N ARG A 71 -2.68 -3.15 -5.04
CA ARG A 71 -4.02 -2.77 -5.52
C ARG A 71 -4.16 -1.27 -5.76
N MET A 72 -3.67 -0.44 -4.84
CA MET A 72 -3.64 1.02 -5.02
C MET A 72 -2.79 1.41 -6.24
N SER A 73 -1.64 0.76 -6.41
CA SER A 73 -0.73 1.01 -7.53
C SER A 73 -1.32 0.53 -8.85
N GLU A 74 -2.08 -0.55 -8.86
CA GLU A 74 -2.82 -1.03 -10.03
C GLU A 74 -3.91 -0.03 -10.44
N GLN A 75 -4.68 0.49 -9.48
CA GLN A 75 -5.65 1.55 -9.77
C GLN A 75 -4.97 2.81 -10.31
N ALA A 76 -3.83 3.21 -9.74
CA ALA A 76 -3.03 4.33 -10.23
C ALA A 76 -2.54 4.12 -11.67
N ARG A 77 -2.08 2.92 -12.02
CA ARG A 77 -1.72 2.57 -13.40
C ARG A 77 -2.93 2.64 -14.34
N ALA A 78 -4.09 2.17 -13.89
CA ALA A 78 -5.32 2.18 -14.69
C ALA A 78 -5.78 3.61 -15.06
N VAL A 79 -5.51 4.60 -14.22
CA VAL A 79 -5.80 6.03 -14.51
C VAL A 79 -4.65 6.75 -15.23
N GLY A 80 -3.57 6.04 -15.57
CA GLY A 80 -2.42 6.58 -16.32
C GLY A 80 -1.42 7.36 -15.46
N ALA A 81 -1.38 7.10 -14.15
CA ALA A 81 -0.41 7.70 -13.25
C ALA A 81 0.97 7.04 -13.39
N ASN A 82 2.02 7.82 -13.13
CA ASN A 82 3.37 7.29 -12.92
C ASN A 82 3.84 7.42 -11.46
N ALA A 83 3.06 8.11 -10.61
CA ALA A 83 3.32 8.23 -9.20
C ALA A 83 2.03 8.37 -8.36
N VAL A 84 2.14 8.03 -7.07
CA VAL A 84 1.14 8.32 -6.04
C VAL A 84 1.81 9.08 -4.91
N ILE A 85 1.32 10.28 -4.61
CA ILE A 85 1.79 11.14 -3.52
C ILE A 85 0.83 11.07 -2.34
N ASN A 86 1.28 11.57 -1.19
CA ASN A 86 0.49 11.64 0.02
C ASN A 86 -0.11 10.26 0.40
N VAL A 87 0.67 9.19 0.23
CA VAL A 87 0.24 7.82 0.56
C VAL A 87 0.00 7.73 2.07
N ARG A 88 -1.14 7.15 2.46
CA ARG A 88 -1.56 6.93 3.83
C ARG A 88 -2.08 5.50 3.98
N PHE A 89 -1.98 4.99 5.21
CA PHE A 89 -2.60 3.73 5.60
C PHE A 89 -3.68 4.00 6.64
N SER A 90 -4.77 3.25 6.54
CA SER A 90 -5.84 3.20 7.52
C SER A 90 -6.17 1.74 7.84
N THR A 91 -6.63 1.48 9.04
CA THR A 91 -7.14 0.15 9.43
C THR A 91 -8.51 0.28 10.05
N ALA A 92 -9.37 -0.70 9.80
CA ALA A 92 -10.73 -0.73 10.32
C ALA A 92 -11.16 -2.15 10.70
N ASN A 93 -11.91 -2.28 11.79
CA ASN A 93 -12.63 -3.52 12.07
C ASN A 93 -13.93 -3.49 11.26
N ILE A 94 -14.03 -4.37 10.26
CA ILE A 94 -15.17 -4.36 9.33
C ILE A 94 -16.23 -5.40 9.68
N ALA A 95 -15.86 -6.44 10.44
CA ALA A 95 -16.77 -7.44 10.97
C ALA A 95 -16.18 -8.12 12.22
N ALA A 96 -17.00 -8.93 12.91
CA ALA A 96 -16.53 -9.74 14.02
C ALA A 96 -15.40 -10.68 13.57
N GLY A 97 -14.17 -10.36 13.98
CA GLY A 97 -12.99 -11.12 13.59
C GLY A 97 -12.52 -10.86 12.17
N ALA A 98 -12.79 -9.70 11.58
CA ALA A 98 -12.18 -9.28 10.31
C ALA A 98 -11.71 -7.83 10.38
N ALA A 99 -10.47 -7.60 9.96
CA ALA A 99 -9.87 -6.26 9.90
C ALA A 99 -9.43 -5.95 8.48
N GLU A 100 -9.66 -4.70 8.06
CA GLU A 100 -9.18 -4.14 6.81
C GLU A 100 -7.87 -3.37 7.03
N ILE A 101 -6.97 -3.47 6.05
CA ILE A 101 -5.89 -2.51 5.81
C ILE A 101 -6.18 -1.82 4.48
N LEU A 102 -6.29 -0.50 4.53
CA LEU A 102 -6.50 0.38 3.37
C LEU A 102 -5.23 1.20 3.14
N ALA A 103 -4.72 1.18 1.92
CA ALA A 103 -3.74 2.13 1.40
C ALA A 103 -4.46 3.11 0.46
N TYR A 104 -4.21 4.41 0.59
CA TYR A 104 -4.78 5.42 -0.30
C TYR A 104 -3.83 6.59 -0.51
N GLY A 105 -4.01 7.32 -1.61
CA GLY A 105 -3.21 8.50 -1.93
C GLY A 105 -3.71 9.20 -3.20
N THR A 106 -2.94 10.16 -3.70
CA THR A 106 -3.31 10.93 -4.90
C THR A 106 -2.47 10.48 -6.09
N ALA A 107 -3.14 9.97 -7.13
CA ALA A 107 -2.50 9.60 -8.38
C ALA A 107 -2.12 10.84 -9.19
N VAL A 108 -0.87 10.88 -9.66
CA VAL A 108 -0.32 12.00 -10.41
C VAL A 108 0.57 11.54 -11.56
N VAL A 109 0.79 12.43 -12.52
CA VAL A 109 1.90 12.34 -13.47
C VAL A 109 2.97 13.34 -13.04
N ILE A 110 4.19 12.86 -12.83
CA ILE A 110 5.36 13.68 -12.55
C ILE A 110 6.34 13.67 -13.72
N ALA A 111 7.03 14.79 -13.92
CA ALA A 111 8.15 14.94 -14.84
C ALA A 111 9.33 15.57 -14.10
N ARG A 112 10.57 15.25 -14.49
CA ARG A 112 11.77 15.86 -13.89
C ARG A 112 11.73 17.37 -14.19
N GLY A 113 11.90 18.19 -13.16
CA GLY A 113 12.04 19.63 -13.35
C GLY A 113 13.36 19.91 -14.06
N GLU A 114 13.33 20.79 -15.06
CA GLU A 114 14.55 21.43 -15.57
C GLU A 114 14.95 22.48 -14.52
N GLU A 115 16.22 22.46 -14.08
CA GLU A 115 16.78 23.51 -13.23
C GLU A 115 16.91 24.84 -13.98
#